data_AF-A0A2E5V2M4-F1
#
_entry.id   AF-A0A2E5V2M4-F1
#
_cell.length_a   1.000
_cell.length_b   1.000
_cell.length_c   1.000
_cell.angle_alpha   90.00
_cell.angle_beta   90.00
_cell.angle_gamma   90.00
#
_symmetry.space_group_name_H-M   'P 1'
#
loop_
_entity.id
_entity.type
_entity.pdbx_description
1 polymer ?
#
loop_
_entity_poly.entity_id
_entity_poly.type
_entity_poly.pdbx_seq_one_letter_code
_entity_poly.pdbx_strand_id
1 'polypeptide(L)'
;MSQVLMPKATAVWLIENTALTFDQISDFCGLHSLEVQSIADGEASIGMVGYDPITNGQLTKEEIDRCGADPEARLQLAETNIPRPKIRTKGPRYTPVTRRQDRPDAIAWLVKNFPELSDGQISKLVGTTKPTINGVRDRTHWNINNIKPRDPVALGLVAREDLTAAIEKAKRAAERAEKRENKERKESSAQIEAVEIENTDTVSLTSSGPKISNKNIALTESEETENTSSENSDNPFAALGQLLPQKKETETKDPSEEQ
;
A
#
# COMPACT_ATOMS: atom_id res chain seq x y z
N MET A 1 -28.54 -16.20 -12.60
CA MET A 1 -29.09 -15.30 -13.64
C MET A 1 -28.12 -14.15 -13.80
N SER A 2 -27.44 -14.11 -14.94
CA SER A 2 -26.46 -13.07 -15.24
C SER A 2 -27.22 -11.79 -15.61
N GLN A 3 -27.35 -10.89 -14.66
CA GLN A 3 -27.92 -9.56 -14.87
C GLN A 3 -27.04 -8.82 -15.88
N VAL A 4 -27.58 -8.49 -17.05
CA VAL A 4 -26.97 -7.55 -17.99
C VAL A 4 -26.60 -6.25 -17.26
N LEU A 5 -25.51 -5.59 -17.66
CA LEU A 5 -24.94 -4.46 -16.92
C LEU A 5 -25.90 -3.26 -16.80
N MET A 6 -26.74 -3.03 -17.82
CA MET A 6 -27.69 -1.90 -17.92
C MET A 6 -29.02 -2.35 -18.57
N PRO A 7 -29.91 -3.05 -17.85
CA PRO A 7 -31.04 -3.75 -18.46
C PRO A 7 -32.01 -2.84 -19.22
N LYS A 8 -32.35 -1.67 -18.67
CA LYS A 8 -33.29 -0.74 -19.33
C LYS A 8 -32.69 -0.07 -20.58
N ALA A 9 -31.42 0.34 -20.51
CA ALA A 9 -30.73 0.95 -21.66
C ALA A 9 -30.43 -0.07 -22.76
N THR A 10 -30.11 -1.31 -22.39
CA THR A 10 -29.97 -2.42 -23.34
C THR A 10 -31.30 -2.79 -23.98
N ALA A 11 -32.41 -2.76 -23.23
CA ALA A 11 -33.74 -2.96 -23.80
C ALA A 11 -34.10 -1.89 -24.85
N VAL A 12 -33.84 -0.59 -24.57
CA VAL A 12 -34.03 0.50 -25.55
C VAL A 12 -33.26 0.19 -26.84
N TRP A 13 -31.98 -0.16 -26.72
CA TRP A 13 -31.15 -0.45 -27.89
C TRP A 13 -31.67 -1.67 -28.67
N LEU A 14 -32.06 -2.75 -27.99
CA LEU A 14 -32.58 -3.96 -28.63
C LEU A 14 -33.90 -3.69 -29.35
N ILE A 15 -34.81 -2.91 -28.76
CA ILE A 15 -36.09 -2.54 -29.39
C ILE A 15 -35.85 -1.72 -30.67
N GLU A 16 -34.89 -0.80 -30.65
CA GLU A 16 -34.61 0.09 -31.79
C GLU A 16 -33.81 -0.56 -32.92
N ASN A 17 -32.94 -1.52 -32.59
CA ASN A 17 -31.92 -2.03 -33.53
C ASN A 17 -32.12 -3.51 -33.93
N THR A 18 -33.10 -4.22 -33.37
CA THR A 18 -33.34 -5.64 -33.63
C THR A 18 -34.82 -5.95 -33.88
N ALA A 19 -35.10 -7.08 -34.51
CA ALA A 19 -36.47 -7.56 -34.77
C ALA A 19 -36.96 -8.57 -33.71
N LEU A 20 -36.42 -8.50 -32.50
CA LEU A 20 -36.75 -9.43 -31.41
C LEU A 20 -38.12 -9.13 -30.80
N THR A 21 -38.76 -10.17 -30.27
CA THR A 21 -40.03 -10.03 -29.55
C THR A 21 -39.82 -9.42 -28.16
N PHE A 22 -40.85 -8.76 -27.62
CA PHE A 22 -40.78 -8.16 -26.28
C PHE A 22 -40.48 -9.19 -25.18
N ASP A 23 -40.97 -10.42 -25.33
CA ASP A 23 -40.70 -11.51 -24.38
C ASP A 23 -39.24 -11.99 -24.43
N GLN A 24 -38.61 -12.00 -25.61
CA GLN A 24 -37.18 -12.32 -25.73
C GLN A 24 -36.31 -11.24 -25.08
N ILE A 25 -36.68 -9.97 -25.25
CA ILE A 25 -35.98 -8.83 -24.65
C ILE A 25 -36.19 -8.81 -23.13
N SER A 26 -37.40 -9.10 -22.66
CA SER A 26 -37.73 -9.15 -21.23
C SER A 26 -36.94 -10.25 -20.52
N ASP A 27 -36.87 -11.44 -21.12
CA ASP A 27 -36.14 -12.59 -20.58
C ASP A 27 -34.63 -12.32 -20.54
N PHE A 28 -34.08 -11.65 -21.56
CA PHE A 28 -32.66 -11.31 -21.61
C PHE A 28 -32.27 -10.20 -20.63
N CYS A 29 -33.08 -9.14 -20.55
CA CYS A 29 -32.82 -8.00 -19.67
C CYS A 29 -33.27 -8.24 -18.22
N GLY A 30 -34.04 -9.31 -17.96
CA GLY A 30 -34.65 -9.58 -16.65
C GLY A 30 -35.68 -8.52 -16.25
N LEU A 31 -36.39 -7.96 -17.24
CA LEU A 31 -37.47 -6.99 -17.07
C LEU A 31 -38.81 -7.69 -17.30
N HIS A 32 -39.92 -7.06 -16.91
CA HIS A 32 -41.25 -7.57 -17.24
C HIS A 32 -41.64 -7.15 -18.68
N SER A 33 -42.38 -7.97 -19.44
CA SER A 33 -42.79 -7.65 -20.82
C SER A 33 -43.53 -6.30 -20.93
N LEU A 34 -44.34 -5.95 -19.92
CA LEU A 34 -45.00 -4.65 -19.83
C LEU A 34 -44.01 -3.48 -19.70
N GLU A 35 -42.90 -3.64 -18.98
CA GLU A 35 -41.88 -2.60 -18.90
C GLU A 35 -41.20 -2.42 -20.25
N VAL A 36 -40.90 -3.51 -20.95
CA VAL A 36 -40.34 -3.48 -22.31
C VAL A 36 -41.30 -2.80 -23.28
N GLN A 37 -42.60 -3.04 -23.15
CA GLN A 37 -43.64 -2.37 -23.93
C GLN A 37 -43.70 -0.87 -23.62
N SER A 38 -43.72 -0.46 -22.35
CA SER A 38 -43.68 0.96 -21.97
C SER A 38 -42.39 1.66 -22.42
N ILE A 39 -41.29 0.93 -22.57
CA ILE A 39 -40.04 1.44 -23.17
C ILE A 39 -40.22 1.64 -24.67
N ALA A 40 -40.83 0.68 -25.38
CA ALA A 40 -41.12 0.77 -26.81
C ALA A 40 -42.11 1.90 -27.14
N ASP A 41 -43.09 2.13 -26.27
CA ASP A 41 -44.05 3.24 -26.37
C ASP A 41 -43.42 4.61 -26.01
N GLY A 42 -42.17 4.61 -25.53
CA GLY A 42 -41.42 5.82 -25.19
C GLY A 42 -41.82 6.46 -23.86
N GLU A 43 -42.68 5.85 -23.05
CA GLU A 43 -43.16 6.39 -21.77
C GLU A 43 -42.15 6.18 -20.64
N ALA A 44 -41.50 5.02 -20.57
CA ALA A 44 -40.61 4.64 -19.49
C ALA A 44 -39.14 5.10 -19.67
N SER A 45 -38.77 5.56 -20.87
CA SER A 45 -37.38 5.79 -21.27
C SER A 45 -37.11 7.17 -21.88
N ILE A 46 -37.95 8.16 -21.59
CA ILE A 46 -37.80 9.53 -22.11
C ILE A 46 -36.39 10.07 -21.81
N GLY A 47 -35.58 10.25 -22.86
CA GLY A 47 -34.22 10.79 -22.76
C GLY A 47 -33.11 9.77 -22.43
N MET A 48 -33.40 8.46 -22.40
CA MET A 48 -32.39 7.43 -22.17
C MET A 48 -31.68 7.04 -23.47
N VAL A 49 -30.35 7.07 -23.47
CA VAL A 49 -29.55 6.61 -24.62
C VAL A 49 -29.42 5.09 -24.57
N GLY A 50 -29.75 4.42 -25.68
CA GLY A 50 -29.59 2.97 -25.81
C GLY A 50 -28.15 2.50 -25.59
N TYR A 51 -27.99 1.40 -24.87
CA TYR A 51 -26.69 0.81 -24.56
C TYR A 51 -26.47 -0.47 -25.37
N ASP A 52 -25.57 -0.42 -26.34
CA ASP A 52 -25.30 -1.50 -27.30
C ASP A 52 -24.69 -2.75 -26.60
N PRO A 53 -25.39 -3.89 -26.56
CA PRO A 53 -24.90 -5.12 -25.94
C PRO A 53 -23.85 -5.86 -26.78
N ILE A 54 -23.73 -5.58 -28.08
CA ILE A 54 -22.75 -6.19 -28.98
C ILE A 54 -21.38 -5.57 -28.72
N THR A 55 -21.29 -4.25 -28.64
CA THR A 55 -20.02 -3.54 -28.40
C THR A 55 -19.37 -3.91 -27.07
N ASN A 56 -20.19 -4.24 -26.06
CA ASN A 56 -19.72 -4.67 -24.74
C ASN A 56 -19.45 -6.17 -24.63
N GLY A 57 -19.63 -6.91 -25.74
CA GLY A 57 -19.45 -8.35 -25.80
C GLY A 57 -20.46 -9.15 -24.97
N GLN A 58 -21.61 -8.56 -24.61
CA GLN A 58 -22.67 -9.28 -23.89
C GLN A 58 -23.52 -10.13 -24.83
N LEU A 59 -23.67 -9.71 -26.10
CA LEU A 59 -24.31 -10.47 -27.17
C LEU A 59 -23.41 -10.52 -28.40
N THR A 60 -23.56 -11.59 -29.19
CA THR A 60 -23.01 -11.65 -30.55
C THR A 60 -24.09 -11.30 -31.56
N LYS A 61 -23.69 -10.79 -32.73
CA LYS A 61 -24.64 -10.50 -33.81
C LYS A 61 -25.33 -11.78 -34.31
N GLU A 62 -24.58 -12.88 -34.38
CA GLU A 62 -25.09 -14.20 -34.77
C GLU A 62 -26.23 -14.68 -33.85
N GLU A 63 -26.14 -14.38 -32.56
CA GLU A 63 -27.16 -14.75 -31.57
C GLU A 63 -28.45 -13.94 -31.76
N ILE A 64 -28.32 -12.64 -32.09
CA ILE A 64 -29.47 -11.78 -32.42
C ILE A 64 -30.13 -12.27 -33.71
N ASP A 65 -29.36 -12.61 -34.73
CA ASP A 65 -29.88 -13.11 -36.00
C ASP A 65 -30.60 -14.47 -35.82
N ARG A 66 -30.08 -15.36 -34.97
CA ARG A 66 -30.71 -16.63 -34.59
C ARG A 66 -32.05 -16.43 -33.90
N CYS A 67 -32.10 -15.54 -32.91
CA CYS A 67 -33.34 -15.24 -32.18
C CYS A 67 -34.32 -14.38 -32.97
N GLY A 68 -33.85 -13.62 -33.97
CA GLY A 68 -34.72 -12.87 -34.89
C GLY A 68 -35.46 -13.78 -35.88
N ALA A 69 -34.88 -14.95 -36.22
CA ALA A 69 -35.51 -15.93 -37.09
C ALA A 69 -36.52 -16.84 -36.36
N ASP A 70 -36.38 -17.00 -35.04
CA ASP A 70 -37.22 -17.87 -34.21
C ASP A 70 -37.73 -17.12 -32.95
N PRO A 71 -39.03 -16.81 -32.85
CA PRO A 71 -39.60 -16.09 -31.71
C PRO A 71 -39.62 -16.92 -30.41
N GLU A 72 -39.53 -18.24 -30.47
CA GLU A 72 -39.47 -19.08 -29.27
C GLU A 72 -38.05 -19.16 -28.69
N ALA A 73 -37.03 -18.90 -29.51
CA ALA A 73 -35.64 -18.93 -29.08
C ALA A 73 -35.35 -17.85 -28.03
N ARG A 74 -34.52 -18.19 -27.02
CA ARG A 74 -34.08 -17.26 -25.98
C ARG A 74 -32.63 -16.87 -26.18
N LEU A 75 -32.35 -15.57 -25.96
CA LEU A 75 -31.02 -14.98 -26.04
C LEU A 75 -30.13 -15.49 -24.89
N GLN A 76 -28.90 -15.84 -25.22
CA GLN A 76 -27.89 -16.24 -24.25
C GLN A 76 -26.76 -15.20 -24.17
N LEU A 77 -26.29 -14.96 -22.95
CA LEU A 77 -25.17 -14.04 -22.72
C LEU A 77 -23.89 -14.65 -23.31
N ALA A 78 -23.15 -13.86 -24.09
CA ALA A 78 -21.87 -14.30 -24.64
C ALA A 78 -20.84 -14.50 -23.51
N GLU A 79 -20.02 -15.55 -23.64
CA GLU A 79 -18.95 -15.84 -22.69
C GLU A 79 -17.83 -14.79 -22.80
N THR A 80 -17.92 -13.74 -21.99
CA THR A 80 -16.85 -12.73 -21.93
C THR A 80 -15.66 -13.26 -21.14
N ASN A 81 -14.54 -13.50 -21.84
CA ASN A 81 -13.24 -13.82 -21.24
C ASN A 81 -12.54 -12.56 -20.71
N ILE A 82 -13.26 -11.76 -19.90
CA ILE A 82 -12.66 -10.61 -19.22
C ILE A 82 -12.17 -11.11 -17.86
N PRO A 83 -10.84 -11.12 -17.60
CA PRO A 83 -10.33 -11.54 -16.32
C PRO A 83 -10.87 -10.60 -15.24
N ARG A 84 -11.66 -11.14 -14.31
CA ARG A 84 -12.24 -10.35 -13.22
C ARG A 84 -11.10 -9.67 -12.44
N PRO A 85 -11.22 -8.38 -12.12
CA PRO A 85 -10.20 -7.69 -11.35
C PRO A 85 -10.03 -8.39 -10.00
N LYS A 86 -8.79 -8.78 -9.67
CA LYS A 86 -8.49 -9.41 -8.37
C LYS A 86 -8.88 -8.43 -7.27
N ILE A 87 -9.73 -8.90 -6.35
CA ILE A 87 -10.14 -8.14 -5.16
C ILE A 87 -8.87 -7.72 -4.43
N ARG A 88 -8.64 -6.41 -4.31
CA ARG A 88 -7.45 -5.85 -3.64
C ARG A 88 -7.40 -6.40 -2.22
N THR A 89 -6.25 -6.95 -1.83
CA THR A 89 -6.02 -7.46 -0.47
C THR A 89 -6.42 -6.39 0.55
N LYS A 90 -7.26 -6.76 1.53
CA LYS A 90 -7.75 -5.84 2.56
C LYS A 90 -6.55 -5.13 3.19
N GLY A 91 -6.43 -3.83 2.95
CA GLY A 91 -5.42 -2.99 3.59
C GLY A 91 -5.76 -2.76 5.07
N PRO A 92 -4.87 -2.08 5.81
CA PRO A 92 -5.15 -1.75 7.21
C PRO A 92 -6.47 -1.00 7.35
N ARG A 93 -7.28 -1.37 8.35
CA ARG A 93 -8.56 -0.70 8.60
C ARG A 93 -8.32 0.74 9.02
N TYR A 94 -9.13 1.66 8.50
CA TYR A 94 -9.07 3.06 8.92
C TYR A 94 -9.36 3.17 10.43
N THR A 95 -8.42 3.71 11.19
CA THR A 95 -8.63 4.01 12.61
C THR A 95 -9.12 5.46 12.76
N PRO A 96 -10.28 5.69 13.40
CA PRO A 96 -10.82 7.03 13.63
C PRO A 96 -9.89 7.86 14.51
N VAL A 97 -9.97 9.19 14.41
CA VAL A 97 -9.06 10.15 15.06
C VAL A 97 -8.95 9.94 16.57
N THR A 98 -10.07 9.66 17.23
CA THR A 98 -10.16 9.40 18.67
C THR A 98 -9.32 8.22 19.13
N ARG A 99 -9.20 7.19 18.29
CA ARG A 99 -8.48 5.93 18.60
C ARG A 99 -7.07 5.89 18.04
N ARG A 100 -6.54 7.02 17.55
CA ARG A 100 -5.18 7.07 16.99
C ARG A 100 -4.10 7.07 18.06
N GLN A 101 -4.41 7.58 19.25
CA GLN A 101 -3.51 7.58 20.40
C GLN A 101 -3.23 6.14 20.90
N ASP A 102 -4.15 5.21 20.65
CA ASP A 102 -3.99 3.80 21.01
C ASP A 102 -3.00 3.05 20.10
N ARG A 103 -2.61 3.63 18.95
CA ARG A 103 -1.70 2.97 17.99
C ARG A 103 -0.28 2.85 18.53
N PRO A 104 0.36 3.92 19.05
CA PRO A 104 1.65 3.80 19.75
C PRO A 104 1.64 2.78 20.90
N ASP A 105 0.56 2.72 21.67
CA ASP A 105 0.38 1.76 22.77
C ASP A 105 0.38 0.29 22.29
N ALA A 106 -0.34 0.04 21.21
CA ALA A 106 -0.35 -1.25 20.52
C ALA A 106 1.02 -1.62 19.94
N ILE A 107 1.73 -0.67 19.34
CA ILE A 107 3.07 -0.90 18.78
C ILE A 107 4.05 -1.25 19.91
N ALA A 108 4.03 -0.50 21.01
CA ALA A 108 4.90 -0.76 22.15
C ALA A 108 4.68 -2.16 22.74
N TRP A 109 3.43 -2.65 22.75
CA TRP A 109 3.12 -4.01 23.17
C TRP A 109 3.62 -5.06 22.16
N LEU A 110 3.43 -4.85 20.86
CA LEU A 110 3.90 -5.77 19.83
C LEU A 110 5.42 -5.92 19.84
N VAL A 111 6.14 -4.80 19.90
CA VAL A 111 7.62 -4.80 19.94
C VAL A 111 8.14 -5.48 21.21
N LYS A 112 7.45 -5.30 22.35
CA LYS A 112 7.85 -5.90 23.62
C LYS A 112 7.61 -7.41 23.68
N ASN A 113 6.46 -7.89 23.19
CA ASN A 113 6.08 -9.30 23.32
C ASN A 113 6.53 -10.17 22.14
N PHE A 114 6.66 -9.59 20.96
CA PHE A 114 6.96 -10.32 19.72
C PHE A 114 8.09 -9.61 18.93
N PRO A 115 9.35 -9.73 19.38
CA PRO A 115 10.49 -9.14 18.69
C PRO A 115 10.73 -9.75 17.29
N GLU A 116 10.20 -10.94 17.04
CA GLU A 116 10.26 -11.63 15.75
C GLU A 116 9.42 -10.94 14.65
N LEU A 117 8.48 -10.06 15.02
CA LEU A 117 7.65 -9.35 14.05
C LEU A 117 8.46 -8.26 13.32
N SER A 118 8.49 -8.35 12.00
CA SER A 118 9.07 -7.30 11.17
C SER A 118 8.22 -6.01 11.19
N ASP A 119 8.87 -4.86 11.01
CA ASP A 119 8.18 -3.56 10.96
C ASP A 119 7.13 -3.51 9.83
N GLY A 120 7.37 -4.25 8.74
CA GLY A 120 6.40 -4.40 7.64
C GLY A 120 5.15 -5.18 8.04
N GLN A 121 5.27 -6.16 8.94
CA GLN A 121 4.10 -6.88 9.50
C GLN A 121 3.34 -5.99 10.49
N ILE A 122 4.05 -5.28 11.37
CA ILE A 122 3.44 -4.34 12.34
C ILE A 122 2.68 -3.23 11.62
N SER A 123 3.26 -2.66 10.55
CA SER A 123 2.63 -1.63 9.72
C SER A 123 1.32 -2.11 9.08
N LYS A 124 1.29 -3.36 8.59
CA LYS A 124 0.09 -3.97 8.00
C LYS A 124 -1.00 -4.28 9.02
N LEU A 125 -0.63 -4.70 10.23
CA LEU A 125 -1.57 -5.03 11.30
C LEU A 125 -2.23 -3.78 11.88
N VAL A 126 -1.44 -2.80 12.32
CA VAL A 126 -1.93 -1.62 13.06
C VAL A 126 -2.32 -0.47 12.13
N GLY A 127 -1.85 -0.48 10.88
CA GLY A 127 -2.09 0.62 9.93
C GLY A 127 -1.31 1.89 10.30
N THR A 128 -0.02 1.72 10.59
CA THR A 128 0.92 2.81 10.91
C THR A 128 2.12 2.79 9.96
N THR A 129 2.97 3.81 10.02
CA THR A 129 4.16 3.93 9.17
C THR A 129 5.41 3.44 9.90
N LYS A 130 6.42 3.00 9.13
CA LYS A 130 7.71 2.52 9.69
C LYS A 130 8.42 3.55 10.59
N PRO A 131 8.48 4.86 10.26
CA PRO A 131 9.10 5.85 11.14
C PRO A 131 8.43 5.93 12.51
N THR A 132 7.10 5.76 12.58
CA THR A 132 6.38 5.72 13.86
C THR A 132 6.74 4.47 14.66
N ILE A 133 6.89 3.32 14.00
CA ILE A 133 7.30 2.07 14.67
C ILE A 133 8.70 2.21 15.27
N ASN A 134 9.65 2.72 14.48
CA ASN A 134 11.03 2.94 14.92
C ASN A 134 11.08 3.97 16.05
N GLY A 135 10.33 5.07 15.95
CA GLY A 135 10.27 6.06 17.02
C GLY A 135 9.74 5.51 18.36
N VAL A 136 8.85 4.51 18.32
CA VAL A 136 8.39 3.82 19.55
C VAL A 136 9.45 2.83 20.06
N ARG A 137 10.15 2.12 19.16
CA ARG A 137 11.24 1.19 19.52
C ARG A 137 12.43 1.93 20.15
N ASP A 138 12.83 3.03 19.53
CA ASP A 138 13.97 3.86 19.93
C ASP A 138 13.62 4.88 21.01
N ARG A 139 12.36 4.90 21.46
CA ARG A 139 11.83 5.82 22.48
C ARG A 139 11.93 7.31 22.10
N THR A 140 12.02 7.63 20.81
CA THR A 140 12.09 9.00 20.26
C THR A 140 10.74 9.55 19.82
N HIS A 141 9.65 8.80 20.02
CA HIS A 141 8.30 9.30 19.74
C HIS A 141 7.96 10.49 20.64
N TRP A 142 7.34 11.53 20.07
CA TRP A 142 7.00 12.76 20.79
C TRP A 142 6.17 12.53 22.06
N ASN A 143 5.33 11.49 22.10
CA ASN A 143 4.48 11.15 23.24
C ASN A 143 4.99 9.96 24.07
N ILE A 144 6.29 9.65 24.04
CA ILE A 144 6.85 8.43 24.65
C ILE A 144 6.51 8.26 26.14
N ASN A 145 6.41 9.36 26.89
CA ASN A 145 6.12 9.36 28.32
C ASN A 145 4.71 8.84 28.65
N ASN A 146 3.76 9.00 27.73
CA ASN A 146 2.38 8.57 27.94
C ASN A 146 2.08 7.20 27.31
N ILE A 147 3.00 6.64 26.52
CA ILE A 147 2.79 5.34 25.86
C ILE A 147 2.79 4.23 26.90
N LYS A 148 1.72 3.43 26.92
CA LYS A 148 1.58 2.25 27.77
C LYS A 148 1.37 1.01 26.91
N PRO A 149 2.23 -0.01 27.01
CA PRO A 149 2.04 -1.25 26.24
C PRO A 149 0.69 -1.90 26.54
N ARG A 150 -0.21 -1.94 25.55
CA ARG A 150 -1.55 -2.55 25.62
C ARG A 150 -1.78 -3.51 24.45
N ASP A 151 -2.50 -4.61 24.69
CA ASP A 151 -2.79 -5.61 23.64
C ASP A 151 -3.62 -4.98 22.50
N PRO A 152 -3.15 -5.01 21.23
CA PRO A 152 -3.86 -4.45 20.09
C PRO A 152 -5.22 -5.10 19.82
N VAL A 153 -5.43 -6.36 20.24
CA VAL A 153 -6.72 -7.04 20.11
C VAL A 153 -7.69 -6.54 21.18
N ALA A 154 -7.22 -6.36 22.41
CA ALA A 154 -8.03 -5.78 23.49
C ALA A 154 -8.43 -4.33 23.19
N LEU A 155 -7.53 -3.58 22.55
CA LEU A 155 -7.82 -2.23 22.03
C LEU A 155 -8.74 -2.25 20.82
N GLY A 156 -9.08 -3.41 20.24
CA GLY A 156 -9.95 -3.54 19.07
C GLY A 156 -9.37 -2.92 17.79
N LEU A 157 -8.04 -2.85 17.67
CA LEU A 157 -7.34 -2.34 16.49
C LEU A 157 -7.06 -3.47 15.48
N VAL A 158 -6.76 -4.67 15.99
CA VAL A 158 -6.38 -5.85 15.21
C VAL A 158 -7.30 -7.01 15.57
N ALA A 159 -7.69 -7.84 14.59
CA ALA A 159 -8.44 -9.06 14.85
C ALA A 159 -7.51 -10.15 15.44
N ARG A 160 -8.04 -11.00 16.33
CA ARG A 160 -7.24 -12.08 16.94
C ARG A 160 -6.64 -13.02 15.89
N GLU A 161 -7.42 -13.35 14.86
CA GLU A 161 -7.00 -14.22 13.75
C GLU A 161 -5.82 -13.64 12.97
N ASP A 162 -5.89 -12.34 12.63
CA ASP A 162 -4.82 -11.64 11.90
C ASP A 162 -3.52 -11.60 12.70
N LEU A 163 -3.61 -11.40 14.02
CA LEU A 163 -2.44 -11.39 14.91
C LEU A 163 -1.79 -12.77 14.97
N THR A 164 -2.57 -13.84 15.18
CA THR A 164 -2.05 -15.22 15.23
C THR A 164 -1.38 -15.59 13.90
N ALA A 165 -2.03 -15.30 12.76
CA ALA A 165 -1.46 -15.56 11.44
C ALA A 165 -0.15 -14.80 11.19
N ALA A 166 -0.05 -13.55 11.67
CA ALA A 166 1.16 -12.75 11.55
C ALA A 166 2.30 -13.31 12.41
N ILE A 167 2.02 -13.79 13.63
CA ILE A 167 2.99 -14.40 14.53
C ILE A 167 3.51 -15.72 13.93
N GLU A 168 2.64 -16.60 13.46
CA GLU A 168 3.06 -17.86 12.83
C GLU A 168 3.94 -17.60 11.60
N LYS A 169 3.58 -16.60 10.79
CA LYS A 169 4.37 -16.21 9.63
C LYS A 169 5.72 -15.63 10.02
N ALA A 170 5.79 -14.85 11.10
CA ALA A 170 7.03 -14.30 11.62
C ALA A 170 7.95 -15.41 12.16
N LYS A 171 7.43 -16.35 12.95
CA LYS A 171 8.16 -17.52 13.45
C LYS A 171 8.77 -18.35 12.31
N ARG A 172 7.96 -18.66 11.28
CA ARG A 172 8.45 -19.39 10.09
C ARG A 172 9.50 -18.60 9.32
N ALA A 173 9.42 -17.27 9.30
CA ALA A 173 10.41 -16.42 8.65
C ALA A 173 11.72 -16.36 9.46
N ALA A 174 11.64 -16.25 10.78
CA ALA A 174 12.78 -16.27 11.70
C ALA A 174 13.54 -17.61 11.61
N GLU A 175 12.84 -18.74 11.70
CA GLU A 175 13.46 -20.07 11.58
C GLU A 175 14.17 -20.25 10.22
N ARG A 176 13.58 -19.73 9.14
CA ARG A 176 14.20 -19.76 7.81
C ARG A 176 15.42 -18.85 7.72
N ALA A 177 15.40 -17.70 8.40
CA ALA A 177 16.54 -16.79 8.46
C ALA A 177 17.70 -17.42 9.24
N GLU A 178 17.44 -18.00 10.41
CA GLU A 178 18.43 -18.71 11.21
C GLU A 178 19.08 -19.88 10.47
N LYS A 179 18.28 -20.68 9.73
CA LYS A 179 18.81 -21.77 8.89
C LYS A 179 19.73 -21.26 7.77
N ARG A 180 19.40 -20.11 7.17
CA ARG A 180 20.25 -19.48 6.14
C ARG A 180 21.53 -18.96 6.75
N GLU A 181 21.45 -18.25 7.87
CA GLU A 181 22.63 -17.71 8.55
C GLU A 181 23.56 -18.83 9.04
N ASN A 182 23.03 -19.94 9.55
CA ASN A 182 23.85 -21.09 9.95
C ASN A 182 24.51 -21.78 8.75
N LYS A 183 23.86 -21.80 7.58
CA LYS A 183 24.47 -22.30 6.35
C LYS A 183 25.60 -21.37 5.89
N GLU A 184 25.36 -20.06 5.88
CA GLU A 184 26.35 -19.05 5.51
C GLU A 184 27.55 -19.03 6.47
N ARG A 185 27.32 -19.18 7.79
CA ARG A 185 28.38 -19.31 8.79
C ARG A 185 29.22 -20.58 8.61
N LYS A 186 28.60 -21.70 8.22
CA LYS A 186 29.31 -22.95 7.92
C LYS A 186 30.13 -22.86 6.63
N GLU A 187 29.60 -22.19 5.62
CA GLU A 187 30.31 -21.95 4.36
C GLU A 187 31.48 -20.98 4.55
N SER A 188 31.31 -19.93 5.35
CA SER A 188 32.39 -18.99 5.66
C SER A 188 33.45 -19.61 6.58
N SER A 189 33.08 -20.42 7.57
CA SER A 189 34.05 -21.15 8.40
C SER A 189 34.84 -22.18 7.58
N ALA A 190 34.19 -22.88 6.65
CA ALA A 190 34.88 -23.83 5.76
C ALA A 190 35.81 -23.15 4.75
N GLN A 191 35.48 -21.94 4.29
CA GLN A 191 36.36 -21.14 3.43
C GLN A 191 37.56 -20.58 4.21
N ILE A 192 37.37 -20.15 5.46
CA ILE A 192 38.46 -19.69 6.31
C ILE A 192 39.41 -20.85 6.63
N GLU A 193 38.90 -22.02 7.01
CA GLU A 193 39.72 -23.23 7.23
C GLU A 193 40.47 -23.66 5.95
N ALA A 194 39.87 -23.54 4.77
CA ALA A 194 40.54 -23.85 3.50
C ALA A 194 41.66 -22.84 3.14
N VAL A 195 41.47 -21.55 3.45
CA VAL A 195 42.50 -20.50 3.24
C VAL A 195 43.64 -20.61 4.26
N GLU A 196 43.38 -21.15 5.45
CA GLU A 196 44.40 -21.34 6.48
C GLU A 196 45.31 -22.55 6.17
N ILE A 197 44.79 -23.60 5.52
CA ILE A 197 45.57 -24.76 5.05
C ILE A 197 46.53 -24.37 3.91
N GLU A 198 46.19 -23.43 3.03
CA GLU A 198 47.09 -22.99 1.95
C GLU A 198 48.24 -22.06 2.41
N ASN A 199 48.12 -21.42 3.57
CA ASN A 199 49.17 -20.53 4.10
C ASN A 199 50.21 -21.25 4.99
N THR A 200 49.96 -22.49 5.42
CA THR A 200 50.89 -23.24 6.27
C THR A 200 52.03 -23.94 5.50
N ASP A 201 51.98 -23.98 4.17
CA ASP A 201 53.00 -24.64 3.33
C ASP A 201 54.13 -23.71 2.85
N THR A 202 54.24 -22.47 3.34
CA THR A 202 55.31 -21.52 2.91
C THR A 202 56.19 -20.96 4.03
N VAL A 203 56.39 -21.68 5.15
CA VAL A 203 57.37 -21.25 6.16
C VAL A 203 58.33 -22.36 6.64
N SER A 204 59.38 -22.61 5.85
CA SER A 204 60.74 -23.08 6.25
C SER A 204 61.58 -23.29 4.97
N LEU A 205 62.81 -22.80 4.74
CA LEU A 205 63.91 -22.21 5.51
C LEU A 205 64.61 -21.16 4.58
N THR A 206 65.29 -20.12 5.06
CA THR A 206 66.76 -20.13 5.25
C THR A 206 67.24 -19.01 6.19
N SER A 207 68.25 -19.35 7.00
CA SER A 207 69.01 -18.47 7.87
C SER A 207 70.11 -17.70 7.12
N SER A 208 70.27 -16.41 7.40
CA SER A 208 71.57 -15.71 7.56
C SER A 208 71.35 -14.20 7.73
N GLY A 209 71.89 -13.60 8.79
CA GLY A 209 71.91 -12.13 8.99
C GLY A 209 72.78 -11.39 7.95
N PRO A 210 72.87 -10.04 8.01
CA PRO A 210 73.58 -9.37 9.11
C PRO A 210 73.01 -8.02 9.61
N LYS A 211 73.56 -7.58 10.75
CA LYS A 211 73.37 -6.34 11.52
C LYS A 211 73.51 -5.04 10.71
N ILE A 212 72.69 -4.02 11.00
CA ILE A 212 73.11 -2.61 11.12
C ILE A 212 72.36 -1.94 12.30
N SER A 213 73.10 -1.11 13.00
CA SER A 213 72.86 -0.50 14.31
C SER A 213 72.17 0.86 14.23
N ASN A 214 71.66 1.26 15.40
CA ASN A 214 71.59 2.62 15.99
C ASN A 214 70.29 3.44 15.89
N LYS A 215 69.76 3.70 17.12
CA LYS A 215 69.42 5.00 17.74
C LYS A 215 68.46 5.92 16.95
N ASN A 216 67.38 6.48 17.50
CA ASN A 216 67.25 7.16 18.80
C ASN A 216 65.87 7.87 18.84
N ILE A 217 65.34 8.17 20.05
CA ILE A 217 64.66 9.44 20.47
C ILE A 217 63.31 9.79 19.80
N ALA A 218 62.26 10.31 20.43
CA ALA A 218 61.83 10.60 21.81
C ALA A 218 60.34 11.04 21.73
N LEU A 219 59.69 11.14 22.90
CA LEU A 219 58.44 11.87 23.12
C LEU A 219 58.56 13.35 22.73
N THR A 220 57.49 13.95 22.22
CA THR A 220 57.06 15.32 22.56
C THR A 220 55.56 15.51 22.33
N GLU A 221 54.91 16.06 23.35
CA GLU A 221 53.63 16.78 23.35
C GLU A 221 53.71 18.11 22.58
N SER A 222 52.57 18.81 22.57
CA SER A 222 52.26 20.18 22.12
C SER A 222 52.13 20.34 20.59
N GLU A 223 51.19 21.11 20.03
CA GLU A 223 50.45 22.24 20.55
C GLU A 223 49.24 22.54 19.64
N GLU A 224 48.25 23.24 20.20
CA GLU A 224 47.07 23.80 19.56
C GLU A 224 47.42 24.80 18.44
N THR A 225 46.53 25.00 17.47
CA THR A 225 46.05 26.34 17.10
C THR A 225 44.75 26.24 16.29
N GLU A 226 43.75 26.97 16.76
CA GLU A 226 42.56 27.41 16.04
C GLU A 226 42.96 28.24 14.79
N ASN A 227 42.18 28.21 13.70
CA ASN A 227 41.09 29.17 13.47
C ASN A 227 40.72 29.36 11.97
N THR A 228 39.43 29.65 11.78
CA THR A 228 38.71 30.36 10.69
C THR A 228 38.49 29.74 9.29
N SER A 229 37.19 29.51 9.05
CA SER A 229 36.38 29.95 7.89
C SER A 229 36.68 29.44 6.49
N SER A 230 35.74 28.64 5.96
CA SER A 230 35.21 28.88 4.62
C SER A 230 33.70 28.66 4.61
N GLU A 231 33.03 29.66 4.05
CA GLU A 231 31.61 29.76 3.77
C GLU A 231 31.19 28.66 2.79
N ASN A 232 30.02 28.06 3.01
CA ASN A 232 29.13 27.58 1.95
C ASN A 232 27.82 27.08 2.58
N SER A 233 26.79 27.92 2.52
CA SER A 233 25.41 27.50 2.76
C SER A 233 24.52 28.01 1.62
N ASP A 234 24.41 27.20 0.58
CA ASP A 234 23.29 27.27 -0.37
C ASP A 234 22.02 26.81 0.37
N ASN A 235 21.30 27.78 0.93
CA ASN A 235 20.02 27.56 1.57
C ASN A 235 18.91 28.12 0.66
N PRO A 236 18.17 27.29 -0.11
CA PRO A 236 17.31 27.74 -1.20
C PRO A 236 15.97 28.34 -0.77
N PHE A 237 15.76 28.61 0.53
CA PHE A 237 14.45 29.01 1.08
C PHE A 237 14.37 30.47 1.59
N ALA A 238 15.43 31.27 1.42
CA ALA A 238 15.45 32.67 1.89
C ALA A 238 14.55 33.63 1.09
N ALA A 239 13.97 33.19 -0.03
CA ALA A 239 13.21 34.04 -0.95
C ALA A 239 11.68 34.02 -0.76
N LEU A 240 11.15 33.49 0.36
CA LEU A 240 9.70 33.40 0.60
C LEU A 240 9.22 34.23 1.82
N GLY A 241 9.92 35.31 2.15
CA GLY A 241 9.60 36.19 3.27
C GLY A 241 8.86 37.49 2.90
N GLN A 242 8.49 37.68 1.63
CA GLN A 242 8.09 39.00 1.13
C GLN A 242 6.84 38.93 0.25
N LEU A 243 5.71 38.51 0.86
CA LEU A 243 4.35 38.76 0.32
C LEU A 243 3.30 38.40 1.38
N LEU A 244 3.13 39.28 2.37
CA LEU A 244 1.88 39.36 3.15
C LEU A 244 1.44 40.82 3.23
N PRO A 245 0.18 41.15 2.90
CA PRO A 245 -0.32 42.51 2.88
C PRO A 245 -0.57 43.04 4.29
N GLN A 246 -0.22 44.31 4.50
CA GLN A 246 -0.43 45.07 5.73
C GLN A 246 -1.93 45.13 6.11
N LYS A 247 -2.21 44.79 7.37
CA LYS A 247 -3.50 44.93 8.04
C LYS A 247 -3.85 46.43 8.10
N LYS A 248 -4.88 46.87 7.36
CA LYS A 248 -5.50 48.18 7.58
C LYS A 248 -6.31 48.12 8.88
N GLU A 249 -5.91 48.94 9.84
CA GLU A 249 -6.74 49.31 10.99
C GLU A 249 -8.02 49.98 10.46
N THR A 250 -9.17 49.45 10.88
CA THR A 250 -10.48 50.04 10.59
C THR A 250 -10.88 50.88 11.79
N GLU A 251 -10.77 52.18 11.60
CA GLU A 251 -11.25 53.20 12.52
C GLU A 251 -12.78 53.20 12.49
N THR A 252 -13.36 53.00 13.66
CA THR A 252 -14.80 53.10 13.94
C THR A 252 -15.30 54.52 13.66
N LYS A 253 -16.33 54.65 12.83
CA LYS A 253 -17.09 55.91 12.67
C LYS A 253 -18.58 55.63 12.85
N ASP A 254 -19.18 56.43 13.73
CA ASP A 254 -20.56 56.38 14.22
C ASP A 254 -21.64 56.38 13.13
N PRO A 255 -22.83 55.81 13.40
CA PRO A 255 -23.98 55.90 12.52
C PRO A 255 -24.90 57.05 12.96
N SER A 256 -24.88 58.15 12.21
CA SER A 256 -25.93 59.17 12.27
C SER A 256 -26.05 59.87 10.92
N GLU A 257 -27.32 60.09 10.51
CA GLU A 257 -27.79 60.79 9.31
C GLU A 257 -27.73 59.99 8.00
N GLU A 258 -28.68 60.09 7.06
CA GLU A 258 -30.10 60.44 6.99
C GLU A 258 -30.47 60.13 5.53
N GLN A 259 -31.77 59.87 5.26
CA GLN A 259 -32.44 59.80 3.94
C GLN A 259 -32.40 58.47 3.17
#